data_AF-A0A8T3ZV39-F1
#
_entry.id   AF-A0A8T3ZV39-F1
#
_cell.length_a   1.000
_cell.length_b   1.000
_cell.length_c   1.000
_cell.angle_alpha   90.00
_cell.angle_beta   90.00
_cell.angle_gamma   90.00
#
_symmetry.space_group_name_H-M   'P 1'
#
loop_
_entity.id
_entity.type
_entity.pdbx_description
1 polymer ?
#
loop_
_entity_poly.entity_id
_entity_poly.type
_entity_poly.pdbx_seq_one_letter_code
_entity_poly.pdbx_strand_id
1 'polypeptide(L)' 'MDKYLLIILTMLSVGMVFAVMRTPPSLELFYGQLAGALIIIIYSTIKKRRTQPRAKRR' A
#
# COMPACT_ATOMS: atom_id res chain seq x y z
N MET A 1 -2.77 -2.44 -11.64
CA MET A 1 -3.21 -1.68 -10.46
C MET A 1 -3.54 -0.29 -10.93
N ASP A 2 -4.56 0.36 -10.33
CA ASP A 2 -4.87 1.76 -10.64
C ASP A 2 -3.64 2.64 -10.46
N LYS A 3 -3.42 3.58 -11.39
CA LYS A 3 -2.26 4.50 -11.37
C LYS A 3 -2.18 5.24 -10.03
N TYR A 4 -3.33 5.63 -9.49
CA TYR A 4 -3.45 6.26 -8.17
C TYR A 4 -2.97 5.37 -7.02
N LEU A 5 -3.30 4.09 -7.07
CA LEU A 5 -2.96 3.14 -6.00
C LEU A 5 -1.46 2.84 -5.98
N LEU A 6 -0.83 2.84 -7.16
CA LEU A 6 0.61 2.71 -7.32
C LEU A 6 1.34 3.97 -6.81
N ILE A 7 0.83 5.17 -7.11
CA ILE A 7 1.38 6.44 -6.59
C ILE A 7 1.35 6.45 -5.06
N ILE A 8 0.22 6.09 -4.46
CA ILE A 8 0.06 6.05 -3.00
C ILE A 8 1.04 5.02 -2.37
N LEU A 9 1.20 3.85 -2.99
CA LEU A 9 2.14 2.83 -2.53
C LEU A 9 3.59 3.36 -2.56
N THR A 10 3.97 4.04 -3.65
CA THR A 10 5.32 4.61 -3.82
C THR A 10 5.59 5.68 -2.76
N MET A 11 4.60 6.54 -2.49
CA MET A 11 4.68 7.59 -1.48
C MET A 11 4.83 7.02 -0.07
N LEU A 12 4.13 5.91 0.24
CA LEU A 12 4.27 5.18 1.50
C LEU A 12 5.64 4.51 1.66
N SER A 13 6.19 3.92 0.59
CA SER A 13 7.52 3.32 0.62
C SER A 13 8.61 4.36 0.89
N VAL A 14 8.52 5.55 0.29
CA VAL A 14 9.44 6.66 0.57
C VAL A 14 9.33 7.12 2.02
N GLY A 15 8.10 7.22 2.54
CA GLY A 15 7.86 7.52 3.95
C GLY A 15 8.55 6.53 4.90
N MET A 16 8.58 5.24 4.54
CA MET A 16 9.17 4.17 5.35
C MET A 16 10.68 4.31 5.44
N VAL A 17 11.33 4.60 4.31
CA VAL A 17 12.77 4.85 4.26
C VAL A 17 13.12 6.05 5.14
N PHE A 18 12.31 7.12 5.08
CA PHE A 18 12.50 8.32 5.88
C PHE A 18 12.32 8.07 7.38
N ALA A 19 11.34 7.23 7.75
CA ALA A 19 11.08 6.85 9.14
C ALA A 19 12.24 6.05 9.77
N VAL A 20 12.92 5.21 8.97
CA VAL A 20 14.08 4.41 9.40
C VAL A 20 15.37 5.24 9.43
N MET A 21 15.53 6.21 8.52
CA MET A 21 16.69 7.11 8.51
C MET A 21 16.66 8.19 9.60
N ARG A 22 15.50 8.43 10.24
CA ARG A 22 15.41 9.38 11.36
C ARG A 22 16.07 8.82 12.61
N THR A 23 16.75 9.67 13.37
CA THR A 23 17.34 9.35 14.68
C THR A 23 16.69 10.22 15.77
N PRO A 24 16.06 9.63 16.80
CA PRO A 24 15.77 8.20 16.96
C PRO A 24 14.74 7.69 15.94
N PRO A 25 14.81 6.41 15.55
CA PRO A 25 13.87 5.83 14.59
C PRO A 25 12.45 5.86 15.14
N SER A 26 11.55 6.48 14.39
CA SER A 26 10.15 6.64 14.77
C SER A 26 9.37 5.37 14.43
N LEU A 27 9.39 4.41 15.35
CA LEU A 27 8.67 3.13 15.23
C LEU A 27 7.17 3.32 14.97
N GLU A 28 6.54 4.32 15.59
CA GLU A 28 5.13 4.65 15.39
C GLU A 28 4.81 5.01 13.93
N LEU A 29 5.66 5.85 13.31
CA LEU A 29 5.51 6.23 11.90
C LEU A 29 5.76 5.04 10.97
N PHE A 30 6.72 4.18 11.31
CA PHE A 30 6.98 2.97 10.57
C PHE A 30 5.78 2.02 10.60
N TYR A 31 5.22 1.71 11.78
CA TYR A 31 4.04 0.85 11.90
C TYR A 31 2.79 1.48 11.29
N GLY A 32 2.61 2.80 11.40
CA GLY A 32 1.51 3.52 10.76
C GLY A 32 1.55 3.42 9.23
N GLN A 33 2.74 3.55 8.64
CA GLN A 33 2.92 3.36 7.20
C GLN A 33 2.77 1.90 6.79
N LEU A 34 3.22 0.95 7.62
CA LEU A 34 3.03 -0.49 7.36
C LEU A 34 1.54 -0.84 7.34
N ALA A 35 0.76 -0.31 8.29
CA ALA A 35 -0.69 -0.45 8.32
C ALA A 35 -1.36 0.22 7.11
N GLY A 36 -0.93 1.42 6.72
CA GLY A 36 -1.43 2.12 5.54
C GLY A 36 -1.22 1.33 4.25
N ALA A 37 -0.02 0.78 4.05
CA ALA A 37 0.31 -0.08 2.91
C ALA A 37 -0.57 -1.35 2.89
N LEU A 38 -0.78 -1.97 4.05
CA LEU A 38 -1.63 -3.15 4.19
C LEU A 38 -3.08 -2.87 3.76
N ILE A 39 -3.66 -1.76 4.23
CA ILE A 39 -5.03 -1.34 3.89
C ILE A 39 -5.16 -1.12 2.38
N ILE A 40 -4.17 -0.50 1.74
CA ILE A 40 -4.16 -0.25 0.30
C ILE A 40 -4.10 -1.56 -0.49
N ILE A 41 -3.28 -2.51 -0.04
CA ILE A 41 -3.18 -3.85 -0.65
C ILE A 41 -4.51 -4.58 -0.52
N ILE A 42 -5.13 -4.55 0.66
CA ILE A 42 -6.45 -5.17 0.91
C ILE A 42 -7.50 -4.51 0.02
N TYR A 43 -7.58 -3.18 0.00
CA TYR A 43 -8.53 -2.45 -0.83
C TYR A 43 -8.33 -2.75 -2.31
N SER A 44 -7.08 -2.77 -2.79
CA SER A 44 -6.78 -3.14 -4.18
C SER A 44 -7.16 -4.58 -4.48
N THR A 45 -6.99 -5.50 -3.53
CA THR A 45 -7.33 -6.92 -3.69
C THR A 45 -8.84 -7.11 -3.76
N ILE A 46 -9.59 -6.44 -2.88
CA ILE A 46 -11.05 -6.44 -2.88
C ILE A 46 -11.59 -5.78 -4.16
N LYS A 47 -11.05 -4.61 -4.52
CA LYS A 47 -11.42 -3.91 -5.76
C LYS A 47 -11.16 -4.81 -6.95
N LYS A 48 -9.96 -5.38 -7.10
CA LYS A 48 -9.60 -6.29 -8.19
C LYS A 48 -10.51 -7.53 -8.23
N ARG A 49 -10.88 -8.11 -7.09
CA ARG A 49 -11.85 -9.22 -7.03
C ARG A 49 -13.26 -8.81 -7.49
N ARG A 50 -13.71 -7.60 -7.19
CA ARG A 50 -15.03 -7.09 -7.61
C ARG A 50 -15.07 -6.57 -9.06
N THR A 51 -13.96 -6.00 -9.55
CA THR A 51 -13.86 -5.45 -10.93
C THR A 51 -13.33 -6.43 -11.95
N GLN A 52 -12.86 -7.62 -11.56
CA GLN A 52 -12.66 -8.70 -12.51
C GLN A 52 -14.00 -9.43 -12.73
N PRO A 53 -14.75 -9.17 -13.81
CA PRO A 53 -15.75 -10.12 -14.26
C PRO A 53 -14.99 -11.42 -14.49
N ARG A 54 -15.44 -12.52 -13.85
CA ARG A 54 -14.92 -13.88 -13.97
C ARG A 54 -14.06 -14.05 -15.23
N ALA A 55 -12.74 -13.88 -15.11
CA ALA A 55 -11.79 -14.25 -16.16
C ALA A 55 -11.63 -15.78 -16.22
N LYS A 56 -12.76 -16.48 -16.08
CA LYS A 56 -12.94 -17.92 -16.18
C LYS A 56 -14.17 -18.14 -17.04
N ARG A 57 -14.01 -17.98 -18.34
CA ARG A 57 -14.74 -18.70 -19.41
C ARG A 57 -14.13 -18.37 -20.77
N ARG A 58 -12.95 -18.91 -21.05
CA ARG A 58 -12.66 -19.61 -22.29
C ARG A 58 -11.48 -20.55 -22.07
#